data_AF-A0A433F1X8-F1
#
_entry.id   AF-A0A433F1X8-F1
#
_cell.length_a   1.000
_cell.length_b   1.000
_cell.length_c   1.000
_cell.angle_alpha   90.00
_cell.angle_beta   90.00
_cell.angle_gamma   90.00
#
_symmetry.space_group_name_H-M   'P 1'
#
loop_
_entity.id
_entity.type
_entity.pdbx_description
1 polymer ?
#
loop_
_entity_poly.entity_id
_entity_poly.type
_entity_poly.pdbx_seq_one_letter_code
_entity_poly.pdbx_strand_id
1 'polypeptide(L)'
;MKKVQLNPVGWMSQLSQIEVAQLQDTTNSALYGMFRNCCLAVLNSGVDEDDYEVLFAPYENFDIKLVRRERGVKIELVNPPEVAFVDDTLVTGVHEHIFAVLRDLLYMGNKYAFTHKSAPADSVSITDMVFDMLRHAQALEGNDSLNTVVCWGGHSINLTEYKYTKEVGYQLGLREMNICTGCGPGAMKGPMKGATIGHAKQRYKEGRYIGISEPSIIAAEPPNAIVNELVIMPDIEKRLEAFVRLAHGIVIFPGGVGTAEELLYLLGILMNERNAQQPFPVILTGPAGSETYFEAIDEFIGTTIGKEAQSKYQIIVDDPEEVARVMRTGLGRVKKYREAMGDAYSFNWSLKIEEDFQRPFIPTHQTMSDLALHHDQDNASLAIALRQAFSGIVAGNVKAEGIQHIKQHGPFRLTGDATLMERVDTLLESFVSQQRMKLPGSAYTPCYTIEK
;
A
#
# COMPACT_ATOMS: atom_id res chain seq x y z
N MET A 1 1.28 25.78 -24.50
CA MET A 1 1.65 24.39 -24.17
C MET A 1 2.92 24.43 -23.34
N LYS A 2 2.82 24.16 -22.02
CA LYS A 2 3.98 24.16 -21.11
C LYS A 2 4.74 22.85 -21.32
N LYS A 3 6.06 22.94 -21.52
CA LYS A 3 6.93 21.77 -21.65
C LYS A 3 8.02 21.84 -20.60
N VAL A 4 8.23 20.74 -19.89
CA VAL A 4 9.28 20.62 -18.87
C VAL A 4 10.12 19.40 -19.20
N GLN A 5 11.45 19.56 -19.24
CA GLN A 5 12.36 18.45 -19.48
C GLN A 5 13.04 18.03 -18.19
N LEU A 6 12.90 16.76 -17.85
CA LEU A 6 13.51 16.14 -16.69
C LEU A 6 14.75 15.36 -17.11
N ASN A 7 15.84 15.60 -16.38
CA ASN A 7 17.04 14.80 -16.52
C ASN A 7 16.89 13.49 -15.74
N PRO A 8 17.50 12.39 -16.21
CA PRO A 8 17.45 11.12 -15.49
C PRO A 8 18.16 11.17 -14.14
N VAL A 9 17.64 10.39 -13.20
CA VAL A 9 18.18 10.24 -11.84
C VAL A 9 18.83 8.85 -11.69
N GLY A 10 19.95 8.78 -10.98
CA GLY A 10 20.64 7.52 -10.71
C GLY A 10 21.07 6.78 -11.98
N TRP A 11 20.94 5.45 -11.97
CA TRP A 11 21.33 4.59 -13.09
C TRP A 11 20.41 4.69 -14.31
N MET A 12 19.23 5.31 -14.17
CA MET A 12 18.33 5.60 -15.32
C MET A 12 18.96 6.58 -16.33
N SER A 13 20.08 7.21 -15.97
CA SER A 13 20.92 7.97 -16.90
C SER A 13 21.68 7.11 -17.90
N GLN A 14 21.69 5.78 -17.72
CA GLN A 14 22.48 4.81 -18.48
C GLN A 14 21.62 3.67 -19.07
N LEU A 15 20.46 4.00 -19.64
CA LEU A 15 19.66 3.02 -20.39
C LEU A 15 20.32 2.66 -21.73
N SER A 16 20.32 1.37 -22.07
CA SER A 16 20.77 0.86 -23.36
C SER A 16 19.83 1.29 -24.48
N GLN A 17 20.32 1.32 -25.72
CA GLN A 17 19.51 1.72 -26.86
C GLN A 17 18.31 0.80 -27.12
N ILE A 18 18.39 -0.46 -26.69
CA ILE A 18 17.29 -1.43 -26.79
C ILE A 18 16.20 -1.12 -25.78
N GLU A 19 16.56 -0.82 -24.52
CA GLU A 19 15.59 -0.41 -23.49
C GLU A 19 14.88 0.89 -23.90
N VAL A 20 15.62 1.85 -24.49
CA VAL A 20 15.02 3.08 -25.03
C VAL A 20 14.10 2.81 -26.23
N ALA A 21 14.45 1.88 -27.11
CA ALA A 21 13.60 1.53 -28.26
C ALA A 21 12.31 0.83 -27.82
N GLN A 22 12.40 -0.12 -26.87
CA GLN A 22 11.23 -0.77 -26.26
C GLN A 22 10.27 0.26 -25.63
N LEU A 23 10.82 1.32 -25.01
CA LEU A 23 10.06 2.44 -24.47
C LEU A 23 9.35 3.32 -25.52
N GLN A 24 9.96 3.49 -26.69
CA GLN A 24 9.43 4.36 -27.74
C GLN A 24 8.42 3.65 -28.64
N ASP A 25 8.62 2.36 -28.95
CA ASP A 25 7.65 1.54 -29.69
C ASP A 25 6.34 1.34 -28.90
N THR A 26 6.36 1.61 -27.58
CA THR A 26 5.20 1.48 -26.69
C THR A 26 4.28 2.69 -26.61
N THR A 27 4.49 3.80 -27.34
CA THR A 27 3.64 5.01 -27.21
C THR A 27 2.14 4.80 -27.50
N ASN A 28 1.75 3.67 -28.10
CA ASN A 28 0.35 3.23 -28.28
C ASN A 28 -0.01 1.94 -27.51
N SER A 29 0.82 1.52 -26.54
CA SER A 29 0.63 0.29 -25.76
C SER A 29 -0.03 0.55 -24.41
N ALA A 30 -0.63 -0.49 -23.82
CA ALA A 30 -1.18 -0.44 -22.46
C ALA A 30 -0.14 0.00 -21.41
N LEU A 31 1.12 -0.38 -21.59
CA LEU A 31 2.23 0.00 -20.70
C LEU A 31 2.47 1.51 -20.69
N TYR A 32 2.36 2.18 -21.85
CA TYR A 32 2.49 3.64 -21.91
C TYR A 32 1.31 4.35 -21.25
N GLY A 33 0.08 3.87 -21.47
CA GLY A 33 -1.10 4.40 -20.79
C GLY A 33 -0.96 4.32 -19.26
N MET A 34 -0.51 3.16 -18.76
CA MET A 34 -0.23 2.98 -17.34
C MET A 34 0.91 3.89 -16.86
N PHE A 35 2.03 3.97 -17.58
CA PHE A 35 3.15 4.84 -17.22
C PHE A 35 2.71 6.32 -17.14
N ARG A 36 1.93 6.79 -18.12
CA ARG A 36 1.34 8.13 -18.13
C ARG A 36 0.46 8.37 -16.91
N ASN A 37 -0.43 7.43 -16.60
CA ASN A 37 -1.37 7.55 -15.49
C ASN A 37 -0.65 7.55 -14.14
N CYS A 38 0.32 6.64 -13.93
CA CYS A 38 1.15 6.64 -12.73
C CYS A 38 1.94 7.94 -12.56
N CYS A 39 2.51 8.49 -13.63
CA CYS A 39 3.21 9.78 -13.57
C CYS A 39 2.26 10.95 -13.28
N LEU A 40 1.04 10.94 -13.84
CA LEU A 40 0.03 11.94 -13.56
C LEU A 40 -0.42 11.90 -12.09
N ALA A 41 -0.55 10.72 -11.52
CA ALA A 41 -0.82 10.54 -10.10
C ALA A 41 0.30 11.13 -9.23
N VAL A 42 1.55 10.78 -9.53
CA VAL A 42 2.74 11.34 -8.85
C VAL A 42 2.77 12.87 -8.93
N LEU A 43 2.46 13.46 -10.09
CA LEU A 43 2.41 14.91 -10.29
C LEU A 43 1.26 15.60 -9.55
N ASN A 44 0.22 14.88 -9.14
CA ASN A 44 -0.85 15.40 -8.30
C ASN A 44 -0.65 15.09 -6.81
N SER A 45 0.59 14.73 -6.40
CA SER A 45 0.94 14.55 -5.00
C SER A 45 0.57 15.79 -4.17
N GLY A 46 -0.28 15.59 -3.16
CA GLY A 46 -0.74 16.66 -2.26
C GLY A 46 -2.09 17.29 -2.62
N VAL A 47 -2.74 16.84 -3.69
CA VAL A 47 -4.16 17.16 -3.93
C VAL A 47 -5.03 16.29 -3.01
N ASP A 48 -5.99 16.91 -2.33
CA ASP A 48 -6.96 16.22 -1.46
C ASP A 48 -8.16 15.74 -2.30
N GLU A 49 -7.92 14.75 -3.18
CA GLU A 49 -8.92 14.09 -4.02
C GLU A 49 -8.63 12.59 -4.07
N ASP A 50 -9.66 11.76 -3.85
CA ASP A 50 -9.56 10.29 -3.80
C ASP A 50 -10.33 9.59 -4.92
N ASP A 51 -10.99 10.34 -5.79
CA ASP A 51 -11.64 9.83 -7.01
C ASP A 51 -10.71 9.95 -8.24
N TYR A 52 -10.40 8.80 -8.84
CA TYR A 52 -9.57 8.67 -10.03
C TYR A 52 -10.06 9.54 -11.20
N GLU A 53 -11.36 9.55 -11.48
CA GLU A 53 -11.92 10.28 -12.63
C GLU A 53 -11.84 11.78 -12.40
N VAL A 54 -12.16 12.23 -11.18
CA VAL A 54 -12.11 13.65 -10.82
C VAL A 54 -10.68 14.17 -10.83
N LEU A 55 -9.72 13.39 -10.32
CA LEU A 55 -8.31 13.78 -10.30
C LEU A 55 -7.74 13.97 -11.70
N PHE A 56 -8.12 13.11 -12.66
CA PHE A 56 -7.55 13.11 -14.01
C PHE A 56 -8.31 13.97 -15.01
N ALA A 57 -9.59 14.25 -14.79
CA ALA A 57 -10.43 15.05 -15.70
C ALA A 57 -9.82 16.42 -16.10
N PRO A 58 -9.16 17.18 -15.22
CA PRO A 58 -8.52 18.45 -15.62
C PRO A 58 -7.33 18.31 -16.58
N TYR A 59 -6.79 17.08 -16.72
CA TYR A 59 -5.51 16.81 -17.36
C TYR A 59 -5.63 15.96 -18.63
N GLU A 60 -6.71 16.11 -19.41
CA GLU A 60 -6.88 15.46 -20.71
C GLU A 60 -5.71 15.77 -21.67
N ASN A 61 -5.18 16.99 -21.61
CA ASN A 61 -4.06 17.46 -22.45
C ASN A 61 -2.67 17.18 -21.84
N PHE A 62 -2.59 16.45 -20.72
CA PHE A 62 -1.31 16.01 -20.16
C PHE A 62 -0.73 14.89 -21.02
N ASP A 63 0.58 14.95 -21.28
CA ASP A 63 1.28 13.89 -21.98
C ASP A 63 2.73 13.77 -21.47
N ILE A 64 3.32 12.58 -21.60
CA ILE A 64 4.67 12.29 -21.12
C ILE A 64 5.49 11.60 -22.20
N LYS A 65 6.58 12.22 -22.64
CA LYS A 65 7.38 11.72 -23.76
C LYS A 65 8.75 11.28 -23.31
N LEU A 66 9.16 10.12 -23.80
CA LEU A 66 10.51 9.60 -23.58
C LEU A 66 11.41 10.05 -24.73
N VAL A 67 12.29 11.00 -24.41
CA VAL A 67 13.14 11.68 -25.37
C VAL A 67 14.55 11.14 -25.28
N ARG A 68 14.98 10.44 -26.33
CA ARG A 68 16.34 9.92 -26.47
C ARG A 68 17.36 11.06 -26.60
N ARG A 69 18.46 10.97 -25.84
CA ARG A 69 19.63 11.86 -25.92
C ARG A 69 20.92 11.04 -25.80
N GLU A 70 22.05 11.65 -26.11
CA GLU A 70 23.38 10.99 -26.04
C GLU A 70 23.73 10.51 -24.63
N ARG A 71 23.21 11.17 -23.59
CA ARG A 71 23.42 10.84 -22.16
C ARG A 71 22.24 10.09 -21.53
N GLY A 72 21.50 9.30 -22.31
CA GLY A 72 20.38 8.48 -21.83
C GLY A 72 18.99 9.01 -22.20
N VAL A 73 17.98 8.64 -21.40
CA VAL A 73 16.58 9.03 -21.61
C VAL A 73 16.23 10.26 -20.78
N LYS A 74 15.67 11.27 -21.44
CA LYS A 74 14.98 12.38 -20.77
C LYS A 74 13.47 12.15 -20.80
N ILE A 75 12.79 12.68 -19.80
CA ILE A 75 11.34 12.74 -19.79
C ILE A 75 10.92 14.17 -20.16
N GLU A 76 10.07 14.34 -21.16
CA GLU A 76 9.41 15.60 -21.47
C GLU A 76 7.96 15.53 -20.99
N LEU A 77 7.63 16.35 -19.99
CA LEU A 77 6.26 16.56 -19.52
C LEU A 77 5.59 17.63 -20.37
N VAL A 78 4.38 17.35 -20.85
CA VAL A 78 3.54 18.28 -21.61
C VAL A 78 2.32 18.61 -20.77
N ASN A 79 2.13 19.90 -20.47
CA ASN A 79 1.06 20.42 -19.60
C ASN A 79 0.94 19.68 -18.25
N PRO A 80 2.04 19.54 -17.46
CA PRO A 80 1.97 18.89 -16.15
C PRO A 80 1.16 19.72 -15.14
N PRO A 81 0.55 19.08 -14.11
CA PRO A 81 -0.08 19.75 -12.97
C PRO A 81 0.82 20.80 -12.33
N GLU A 82 0.30 22.00 -12.09
CA GLU A 82 1.08 23.11 -11.49
C GLU A 82 1.41 22.87 -10.02
N VAL A 83 0.59 22.08 -9.31
CA VAL A 83 0.78 21.73 -7.89
C VAL A 83 2.12 21.03 -7.60
N ALA A 84 2.71 20.37 -8.61
CA ALA A 84 4.02 19.72 -8.49
C ALA A 84 5.22 20.68 -8.47
N PHE A 85 5.00 21.97 -8.72
CA PHE A 85 6.06 22.97 -8.91
C PHE A 85 6.11 23.99 -7.77
N VAL A 86 7.32 24.39 -7.41
CA VAL A 86 7.61 25.53 -6.54
C VAL A 86 8.45 26.50 -7.34
N ASP A 87 7.94 27.71 -7.58
CA ASP A 87 8.59 28.74 -8.42
C ASP A 87 9.05 28.17 -9.78
N ASP A 88 8.13 27.52 -10.49
CA ASP A 88 8.36 26.83 -11.77
C ASP A 88 9.41 25.70 -11.77
N THR A 89 9.91 25.32 -10.59
CA THR A 89 10.82 24.20 -10.41
C THR A 89 10.07 22.98 -9.88
N LEU A 90 10.18 21.84 -10.57
CA LEU A 90 9.55 20.61 -10.11
C LEU A 90 10.15 20.19 -8.76
N VAL A 91 9.31 19.83 -7.79
CA VAL A 91 9.76 19.33 -6.50
C VAL A 91 10.65 18.11 -6.70
N THR A 92 11.83 18.09 -6.07
CA THR A 92 12.85 17.04 -6.27
C THR A 92 12.33 15.63 -5.98
N GLY A 93 11.58 15.43 -4.89
CA GLY A 93 10.99 14.12 -4.58
C GLY A 93 10.00 13.65 -5.66
N VAL A 94 9.19 14.55 -6.23
CA VAL A 94 8.27 14.24 -7.33
C VAL A 94 9.05 13.86 -8.60
N HIS A 95 10.16 14.56 -8.88
CA HIS A 95 11.07 14.21 -9.98
C HIS A 95 11.63 12.80 -9.79
N GLU A 96 12.12 12.45 -8.59
CA GLU A 96 12.62 11.11 -8.28
C GLU A 96 11.54 10.03 -8.42
N HIS A 97 10.32 10.30 -7.96
CA HIS A 97 9.18 9.36 -8.10
C HIS A 97 8.82 9.07 -9.55
N ILE A 98 8.83 10.06 -10.44
CA ILE A 98 8.58 9.84 -11.88
C ILE A 98 9.60 8.84 -12.46
N PHE A 99 10.87 8.91 -12.04
CA PHE A 99 11.88 7.95 -12.47
C PHE A 99 11.77 6.60 -11.77
N ALA A 100 11.28 6.52 -10.54
CA ALA A 100 10.92 5.26 -9.88
C ALA A 100 9.78 4.53 -10.62
N VAL A 101 8.74 5.27 -11.03
CA VAL A 101 7.66 4.74 -11.87
C VAL A 101 8.20 4.20 -13.20
N LEU A 102 9.06 4.95 -13.88
CA LEU A 102 9.68 4.50 -15.14
C LEU A 102 10.50 3.21 -14.92
N ARG A 103 11.34 3.20 -13.87
CA ARG A 103 12.19 2.07 -13.49
C ARG A 103 11.37 0.80 -13.31
N ASP A 104 10.35 0.85 -12.45
CA ASP A 104 9.62 -0.33 -12.01
C ASP A 104 8.71 -0.88 -13.12
N LEU A 105 8.01 -0.01 -13.86
CA LEU A 105 7.15 -0.44 -14.96
C LEU A 105 7.93 -1.04 -16.13
N LEU A 106 9.12 -0.52 -16.41
CA LEU A 106 10.02 -1.10 -17.41
C LEU A 106 10.52 -2.48 -17.01
N TYR A 107 11.02 -2.58 -15.79
CA TYR A 107 11.56 -3.82 -15.28
C TYR A 107 10.50 -4.92 -15.30
N MET A 108 9.31 -4.59 -14.82
CA MET A 108 8.14 -5.45 -14.86
C MET A 108 7.75 -5.84 -16.29
N GLY A 109 7.62 -4.86 -17.19
CA GLY A 109 7.24 -5.10 -18.59
C GLY A 109 8.22 -6.00 -19.34
N ASN A 110 9.52 -5.83 -19.11
CA ASN A 110 10.57 -6.60 -19.78
C ASN A 110 10.77 -8.00 -19.20
N LYS A 111 10.74 -8.13 -17.87
CA LYS A 111 11.08 -9.38 -17.20
C LYS A 111 9.88 -10.30 -17.00
N TYR A 112 8.72 -9.74 -16.70
CA TYR A 112 7.53 -10.49 -16.32
C TYR A 112 6.40 -10.47 -17.37
N ALA A 113 6.61 -9.75 -18.48
CA ALA A 113 5.64 -9.50 -19.55
C ALA A 113 4.28 -9.03 -18.98
N PHE A 114 4.05 -7.71 -19.05
CA PHE A 114 2.82 -7.04 -18.61
C PHE A 114 1.53 -7.63 -19.21
N THR A 115 1.65 -8.47 -20.24
CA THR A 115 0.58 -9.14 -20.98
C THR A 115 0.56 -10.64 -20.70
N HIS A 116 -0.35 -11.06 -19.82
CA HIS A 116 -1.03 -12.37 -19.82
C HIS A 116 -0.24 -13.55 -20.43
N LYS A 117 0.92 -13.91 -19.87
CA LYS A 117 1.48 -15.26 -20.12
C LYS A 117 0.85 -16.24 -19.14
N SER A 118 -0.37 -16.64 -19.49
CA SER A 118 -1.01 -17.97 -19.47
C SER A 118 -0.44 -19.15 -18.64
N ALA A 119 0.25 -18.93 -17.53
CA ALA A 119 0.48 -19.93 -16.50
C ALA A 119 0.38 -19.25 -15.12
N PRO A 120 -0.38 -19.82 -14.16
CA PRO A 120 -0.26 -19.40 -12.77
C PRO A 120 1.22 -19.53 -12.38
N ALA A 121 1.85 -18.41 -12.03
CA ALA A 121 3.12 -18.49 -11.33
C ALA A 121 2.85 -19.20 -10.01
N ASP A 122 3.59 -20.25 -9.73
CA ASP A 122 3.51 -20.91 -8.44
C ASP A 122 3.92 -19.94 -7.31
N SER A 123 3.54 -20.26 -6.08
CA SER A 123 3.79 -19.43 -4.89
C SER A 123 5.26 -18.99 -4.74
N VAL A 124 6.22 -19.85 -5.12
CA VAL A 124 7.66 -19.54 -5.05
C VAL A 124 8.01 -18.50 -6.10
N SER A 125 7.58 -18.70 -7.34
CA SER A 125 7.78 -17.74 -8.44
C SER A 125 7.19 -16.37 -8.15
N ILE A 126 6.04 -16.29 -7.47
CA ILE A 126 5.44 -15.01 -7.06
C ILE A 126 6.33 -14.32 -6.00
N THR A 127 6.76 -15.06 -4.98
CA THR A 127 7.66 -14.55 -3.93
C THR A 127 8.97 -14.03 -4.52
N ASP A 128 9.56 -14.78 -5.45
CA ASP A 128 10.80 -14.41 -6.14
C ASP A 128 10.62 -13.13 -6.96
N MET A 129 9.46 -12.93 -7.60
CA MET A 129 9.16 -11.69 -8.29
C MET A 129 9.05 -10.51 -7.32
N VAL A 130 8.41 -10.66 -6.17
CA VAL A 130 8.33 -9.60 -5.15
C VAL A 130 9.74 -9.24 -4.65
N PHE A 131 10.56 -10.24 -4.33
CA PHE A 131 11.95 -10.05 -3.94
C PHE A 131 12.75 -9.33 -5.04
N ASP A 132 12.60 -9.76 -6.28
CA ASP A 132 13.34 -9.23 -7.41
C ASP A 132 12.95 -7.79 -7.76
N MET A 133 11.67 -7.44 -7.66
CA MET A 133 11.18 -6.05 -7.78
C MET A 133 11.77 -5.17 -6.67
N LEU A 134 11.73 -5.61 -5.40
CA LEU A 134 12.32 -4.87 -4.29
C LEU A 134 13.84 -4.71 -4.44
N ARG A 135 14.53 -5.76 -4.90
CA ARG A 135 15.97 -5.73 -5.17
C ARG A 135 16.30 -4.75 -6.30
N HIS A 136 15.55 -4.79 -7.39
CA HIS A 136 15.72 -3.87 -8.52
C HIS A 136 15.48 -2.41 -8.12
N ALA A 137 14.52 -2.18 -7.24
CA ALA A 137 14.24 -0.88 -6.67
C ALA A 137 15.26 -0.40 -5.62
N GLN A 138 16.26 -1.24 -5.29
CA GLN A 138 17.23 -1.03 -4.21
C GLN A 138 16.59 -0.88 -2.82
N ALA A 139 15.37 -1.39 -2.63
CA ALA A 139 14.65 -1.30 -1.36
C ALA A 139 15.11 -2.35 -0.32
N LEU A 140 15.87 -3.36 -0.73
CA LEU A 140 16.45 -4.34 0.20
C LEU A 140 17.76 -3.83 0.82
N GLU A 141 18.53 -3.08 0.06
CA GLU A 141 19.79 -2.49 0.51
C GLU A 141 19.50 -1.47 1.63
N GLY A 142 20.25 -1.52 2.72
CA GLY A 142 19.98 -0.70 3.91
C GLY A 142 18.78 -1.16 4.75
N ASN A 143 18.13 -2.29 4.43
CA ASN A 143 17.10 -2.90 5.30
C ASN A 143 17.71 -3.89 6.30
N ASP A 144 19.03 -4.12 6.24
CA ASP A 144 19.75 -5.07 7.10
C ASP A 144 19.86 -4.60 8.56
N SER A 145 19.58 -3.33 8.84
CA SER A 145 19.50 -2.77 10.20
C SER A 145 18.28 -3.27 10.99
N LEU A 146 17.37 -4.04 10.37
CA LEU A 146 16.16 -4.60 10.99
C LEU A 146 15.28 -3.53 11.67
N ASN A 147 15.16 -2.36 11.04
CA ASN A 147 14.54 -1.18 11.64
C ASN A 147 13.37 -0.61 10.83
N THR A 148 12.93 -1.27 9.77
CA THR A 148 11.76 -0.85 8.97
C THR A 148 10.45 -1.27 9.63
N VAL A 149 9.64 -0.27 9.95
CA VAL A 149 8.28 -0.40 10.50
C VAL A 149 7.29 -0.04 9.39
N VAL A 150 6.41 -0.96 9.04
CA VAL A 150 5.29 -0.67 8.14
C VAL A 150 4.18 0.02 8.95
N CYS A 151 3.66 1.12 8.42
CA CYS A 151 2.54 1.85 9.00
C CYS A 151 1.34 1.81 8.04
N TRP A 152 0.25 1.21 8.51
CA TRP A 152 -1.03 1.13 7.82
C TRP A 152 -2.09 1.97 8.52
N GLY A 153 -3.10 2.42 7.79
CA GLY A 153 -4.18 3.23 8.33
C GLY A 153 -4.94 4.00 7.25
N GLY A 154 -5.99 4.73 7.65
CA GLY A 154 -6.90 5.37 6.70
C GLY A 154 -6.26 6.48 5.87
N HIS A 155 -6.67 6.55 4.60
CA HIS A 155 -6.40 7.70 3.73
C HIS A 155 -7.22 8.93 4.17
N SER A 156 -8.47 8.70 4.60
CA SER A 156 -9.38 9.69 5.19
C SER A 156 -9.44 9.53 6.72
N ILE A 157 -8.79 10.44 7.44
CA ILE A 157 -8.74 10.47 8.91
C ILE A 157 -8.89 11.90 9.42
N ASN A 158 -9.43 12.06 10.63
CA ASN A 158 -9.60 13.38 11.23
C ASN A 158 -8.25 13.98 11.70
N LEU A 159 -8.26 15.27 12.06
CA LEU A 159 -7.04 15.97 12.46
C LEU A 159 -6.39 15.41 13.73
N THR A 160 -7.19 14.88 14.68
CA THR A 160 -6.69 14.28 15.92
C THR A 160 -5.93 13.00 15.62
N GLU A 161 -6.51 12.10 14.82
CA GLU A 161 -5.85 10.88 14.32
C GLU A 161 -4.59 11.24 13.53
N TYR A 162 -4.65 12.22 12.62
CA TYR A 162 -3.47 12.65 11.85
C TYR A 162 -2.34 13.22 12.71
N LYS A 163 -2.66 13.95 13.79
CA LYS A 163 -1.66 14.41 14.75
C LYS A 163 -1.03 13.25 15.52
N TYR A 164 -1.85 12.28 15.91
CA TYR A 164 -1.39 11.08 16.61
C TYR A 164 -0.43 10.25 15.75
N THR A 165 -0.75 10.03 14.46
CA THR A 165 0.14 9.27 13.57
C THR A 165 1.50 9.96 13.39
N LYS A 166 1.53 11.30 13.35
CA LYS A 166 2.80 12.07 13.37
C LYS A 166 3.57 11.90 14.67
N GLU A 167 2.89 11.88 15.82
CA GLU A 167 3.58 11.70 17.10
C GLU A 167 4.17 10.29 17.23
N VAL A 168 3.43 9.24 16.82
CA VAL A 168 3.97 7.88 16.71
C VAL A 168 5.17 7.85 15.78
N GLY A 169 5.05 8.41 14.58
CA GLY A 169 6.18 8.53 13.64
C GLY A 169 7.39 9.23 14.23
N TYR A 170 7.18 10.32 14.97
CA TYR A 170 8.24 11.04 15.68
C TYR A 170 8.93 10.14 16.72
N GLN A 171 8.16 9.40 17.53
CA GLN A 171 8.70 8.47 18.52
C GLN A 171 9.46 7.29 17.90
N LEU A 172 9.02 6.79 16.75
CA LEU A 172 9.74 5.79 15.95
C LEU A 172 11.07 6.38 15.41
N GLY A 173 11.04 7.59 14.86
CA GLY A 173 12.23 8.27 14.34
C GLY A 173 13.26 8.60 15.43
N LEU A 174 12.83 8.92 16.66
CA LEU A 174 13.73 9.08 17.81
C LEU A 174 14.49 7.80 18.19
N ARG A 175 14.06 6.65 17.68
CA ARG A 175 14.65 5.33 17.92
C ARG A 175 15.27 4.75 16.64
N GLU A 176 15.58 5.61 15.67
CA GLU A 176 16.27 5.26 14.42
C GLU A 176 15.51 4.20 13.59
N MET A 177 14.19 4.15 13.71
CA MET A 177 13.35 3.28 12.88
C MET A 177 12.98 3.95 11.58
N ASN A 178 13.00 3.18 10.50
CA ASN A 178 12.55 3.58 9.16
C ASN A 178 11.05 3.33 9.02
N ILE A 179 10.41 4.04 8.09
CA ILE A 179 8.96 3.98 7.91
C ILE A 179 8.65 3.49 6.49
N CYS A 180 7.77 2.50 6.39
CA CYS A 180 7.21 2.03 5.13
C CYS A 180 5.68 2.19 5.13
N THR A 181 5.07 2.67 4.04
CA THR A 181 3.62 2.90 3.94
C THR A 181 3.09 2.65 2.53
N GLY A 182 1.77 2.75 2.36
CA GLY A 182 1.07 2.81 1.07
C GLY A 182 1.14 4.13 0.30
N CYS A 183 2.01 5.06 0.71
CA CYS A 183 2.32 6.35 0.05
C CYS A 183 1.26 7.46 0.14
N GLY A 184 -0.02 7.12 0.28
CA GLY A 184 -1.16 8.04 0.21
C GLY A 184 -1.28 9.10 1.33
N PRO A 185 -2.45 9.78 1.43
CA PRO A 185 -2.70 10.80 2.46
C PRO A 185 -2.94 10.19 3.85
N GLY A 186 -3.41 11.01 4.80
CA GLY A 186 -3.80 10.54 6.13
C GLY A 186 -2.69 9.80 6.88
N ALA A 187 -2.99 8.59 7.33
CA ALA A 187 -2.09 7.75 8.13
C ALA A 187 -0.88 7.23 7.34
N MET A 188 -0.91 7.27 6.01
CA MET A 188 0.25 6.90 5.17
C MET A 188 1.25 8.05 5.02
N LYS A 189 0.87 9.29 5.38
CA LYS A 189 1.73 10.49 5.31
C LYS A 189 2.21 10.96 6.68
N GLY A 190 1.37 10.85 7.71
CA GLY A 190 1.65 11.36 9.05
C GLY A 190 2.93 10.79 9.70
N PRO A 191 3.09 9.45 9.77
CA PRO A 191 4.25 8.83 10.41
C PRO A 191 5.58 9.27 9.81
N MET A 192 5.67 9.39 8.48
CA MET A 192 6.90 9.85 7.81
C MET A 192 7.27 11.30 8.18
N LYS A 193 6.28 12.20 8.26
CA LYS A 193 6.51 13.59 8.71
C LYS A 193 7.03 13.65 10.15
N GLY A 194 6.47 12.81 11.02
CA GLY A 194 6.94 12.68 12.40
C GLY A 194 8.38 12.15 12.46
N ALA A 195 8.63 11.05 11.77
CA ALA A 195 9.92 10.36 11.75
C ALA A 195 11.04 11.26 11.22
N THR A 196 10.75 12.12 10.24
CA THR A 196 11.70 13.14 9.74
C THR A 196 12.23 14.03 10.85
N ILE A 197 11.36 14.49 11.74
CA ILE A 197 11.78 15.31 12.88
C ILE A 197 12.54 14.48 13.93
N GLY A 198 12.11 13.24 14.17
CA GLY A 198 12.78 12.30 15.08
C GLY A 198 14.20 11.98 14.62
N HIS A 199 14.37 11.58 13.37
CA HIS A 199 15.67 11.31 12.73
C HIS A 199 16.58 12.53 12.76
N ALA A 200 16.05 13.72 12.45
CA ALA A 200 16.83 14.96 12.49
C ALA A 200 17.40 15.26 13.90
N LYS A 201 16.64 14.97 14.96
CA LYS A 201 17.11 15.10 16.36
C LYS A 201 18.19 14.08 16.70
N GLN A 202 18.06 12.85 16.22
CA GLN A 202 19.07 11.80 16.42
C GLN A 202 20.27 11.92 15.47
N ARG A 203 20.26 12.87 14.53
CA ARG A 203 21.26 12.96 13.44
C ARG A 203 21.32 11.71 12.58
N TYR A 204 20.22 10.96 12.51
CA TYR A 204 20.08 9.78 11.67
C TYR A 204 19.86 10.22 10.22
N LYS A 205 20.96 10.26 9.44
CA LYS A 205 20.94 10.76 8.05
C LYS A 205 20.44 9.74 7.03
N GLU A 206 20.45 8.47 7.40
CA GLU A 206 20.07 7.33 6.55
C GLU A 206 18.60 6.95 6.77
N GLY A 207 17.75 7.95 7.05
CA GLY A 207 16.30 7.78 7.21
C GLY A 207 15.66 7.32 5.92
N ARG A 208 14.97 6.17 5.97
CA ARG A 208 14.26 5.59 4.82
C ARG A 208 12.76 5.77 4.99
N TYR A 209 12.14 6.37 3.98
CA TYR A 209 10.70 6.58 3.85
C TYR A 209 10.23 5.85 2.61
N ILE A 210 9.90 4.57 2.80
CA ILE A 210 9.58 3.64 1.74
C ILE A 210 8.10 3.73 1.43
N GLY A 211 7.78 4.00 0.18
CA GLY A 211 6.42 3.97 -0.34
C GLY A 211 6.24 2.79 -1.27
N ILE A 212 5.28 1.91 -0.99
CA ILE A 212 4.92 0.80 -1.89
C ILE A 212 3.50 1.03 -2.41
N SER A 213 3.39 1.24 -3.72
CA SER A 213 2.11 1.42 -4.42
C SER A 213 1.99 0.40 -5.54
N GLU A 214 0.85 0.39 -6.22
CA GLU A 214 0.63 -0.34 -7.47
C GLU A 214 -0.23 0.50 -8.44
N PRO A 215 -0.28 0.19 -9.75
CA PRO A 215 -0.90 1.03 -10.76
C PRO A 215 -2.38 1.37 -10.56
N SER A 216 -3.17 0.44 -10.00
CA SER A 216 -4.63 0.60 -9.88
C SER A 216 -5.06 1.54 -8.74
N ILE A 217 -4.20 1.73 -7.72
CA ILE A 217 -4.47 2.56 -6.54
C ILE A 217 -3.66 3.85 -6.50
N ILE A 218 -2.54 3.94 -7.23
CA ILE A 218 -1.62 5.10 -7.13
C ILE A 218 -2.31 6.43 -7.41
N ALA A 219 -3.36 6.46 -8.22
CA ALA A 219 -4.11 7.67 -8.51
C ALA A 219 -5.00 8.11 -7.34
N ALA A 220 -5.63 7.17 -6.64
CA ALA A 220 -6.46 7.47 -5.46
C ALA A 220 -5.59 7.76 -4.22
N GLU A 221 -4.41 7.15 -4.15
CA GLU A 221 -3.45 7.29 -3.05
C GLU A 221 -2.07 7.75 -3.58
N PRO A 222 -1.97 8.97 -4.14
CA PRO A 222 -0.74 9.42 -4.79
C PRO A 222 0.41 9.53 -3.79
N PRO A 223 1.64 9.17 -4.20
CA PRO A 223 2.76 9.15 -3.29
C PRO A 223 3.12 10.55 -2.83
N ASN A 224 3.13 10.74 -1.52
CA ASN A 224 3.53 12.01 -0.94
C ASN A 224 5.04 12.27 -1.16
N ALA A 225 5.43 13.52 -1.45
CA ALA A 225 6.81 13.87 -1.79
C ALA A 225 7.86 13.68 -0.68
N ILE A 226 7.48 13.25 0.54
CA ILE A 226 8.45 12.88 1.59
C ILE A 226 9.00 11.46 1.39
N VAL A 227 8.28 10.62 0.65
CA VAL A 227 8.75 9.28 0.27
C VAL A 227 10.06 9.47 -0.49
N ASN A 228 11.14 8.85 -0.04
CA ASN A 228 12.43 8.90 -0.72
C ASN A 228 12.77 7.59 -1.45
N GLU A 229 11.98 6.54 -1.20
CA GLU A 229 12.10 5.26 -1.89
C GLU A 229 10.70 4.79 -2.33
N LEU A 230 10.32 5.11 -3.57
CA LEU A 230 9.07 4.65 -4.16
C LEU A 230 9.29 3.31 -4.89
N VAL A 231 8.38 2.36 -4.68
CA VAL A 231 8.31 1.07 -5.38
C VAL A 231 6.91 0.87 -5.94
N ILE A 232 6.80 0.55 -7.23
CA ILE A 232 5.54 0.22 -7.89
C ILE A 232 5.46 -1.30 -8.12
N MET A 233 4.65 -1.97 -7.32
CA MET A 233 4.36 -3.40 -7.47
C MET A 233 3.34 -3.66 -8.58
N PRO A 234 3.28 -4.87 -9.16
CA PRO A 234 2.37 -5.16 -10.28
C PRO A 234 0.88 -5.09 -9.92
N ASP A 235 0.52 -5.50 -8.70
CA ASP A 235 -0.86 -5.57 -8.22
C ASP A 235 -0.92 -5.50 -6.68
N ILE A 236 -2.14 -5.49 -6.13
CA ILE A 236 -2.41 -5.37 -4.69
C ILE A 236 -1.79 -6.51 -3.91
N GLU A 237 -1.92 -7.76 -4.35
CA GLU A 237 -1.41 -8.91 -3.62
C GLU A 237 0.11 -8.88 -3.53
N LYS A 238 0.81 -8.47 -4.59
CA LYS A 238 2.28 -8.30 -4.56
C LYS A 238 2.69 -7.09 -3.72
N ARG A 239 1.88 -6.03 -3.68
CA ARG A 239 2.05 -4.91 -2.73
C ARG A 239 1.92 -5.40 -1.27
N LEU A 240 0.90 -6.20 -0.97
CA LEU A 240 0.67 -6.77 0.37
C LEU A 240 1.80 -7.73 0.78
N GLU A 241 2.24 -8.59 -0.13
CA GLU A 241 3.39 -9.47 0.13
C GLU A 241 4.67 -8.64 0.36
N ALA A 242 4.91 -7.61 -0.44
CA ALA A 242 6.07 -6.74 -0.28
C ALA A 242 6.12 -6.11 1.13
N PHE A 243 4.98 -5.65 1.66
CA PHE A 243 4.92 -5.11 3.02
C PHE A 243 5.36 -6.14 4.06
N VAL A 244 4.75 -7.33 4.08
CA VAL A 244 5.02 -8.32 5.14
C VAL A 244 6.42 -8.95 5.03
N ARG A 245 6.99 -8.98 3.82
CA ARG A 245 8.36 -9.44 3.59
C ARG A 245 9.42 -8.42 4.00
N LEU A 246 9.15 -7.12 3.75
CA LEU A 246 10.06 -6.03 4.06
C LEU A 246 9.97 -5.55 5.52
N ALA A 247 8.81 -5.74 6.15
CA ALA A 247 8.55 -5.33 7.51
C ALA A 247 9.34 -6.14 8.54
N HIS A 248 9.79 -5.44 9.58
CA HIS A 248 10.23 -6.05 10.83
C HIS A 248 9.21 -5.84 11.94
N GLY A 249 8.22 -4.98 11.71
CA GLY A 249 7.10 -4.74 12.58
C GLY A 249 6.06 -3.87 11.90
N ILE A 250 4.82 -3.94 12.39
CA ILE A 250 3.68 -3.25 11.80
C ILE A 250 2.96 -2.43 12.86
N VAL A 251 2.67 -1.18 12.53
CA VAL A 251 1.77 -0.30 13.27
C VAL A 251 0.53 -0.05 12.42
N ILE A 252 -0.65 -0.26 12.99
CA ILE A 252 -1.95 -0.10 12.30
C ILE A 252 -2.75 0.97 13.03
N PHE A 253 -2.99 2.08 12.35
CA PHE A 253 -3.84 3.18 12.80
C PHE A 253 -5.30 2.97 12.41
N PRO A 254 -6.25 3.76 12.95
CA PRO A 254 -7.62 3.72 12.47
C PRO A 254 -7.71 4.00 10.97
N GLY A 255 -8.54 3.21 10.29
CA GLY A 255 -8.74 3.28 8.85
C GLY A 255 -10.04 2.62 8.40
N GLY A 256 -10.29 2.69 7.10
CA GLY A 256 -11.46 2.09 6.46
C GLY A 256 -11.19 0.69 5.93
N VAL A 257 -11.86 0.35 4.83
CA VAL A 257 -11.82 -0.99 4.22
C VAL A 257 -10.44 -1.44 3.76
N GLY A 258 -9.59 -0.54 3.25
CA GLY A 258 -8.22 -0.90 2.84
C GLY A 258 -7.34 -1.32 4.03
N THR A 259 -7.47 -0.63 5.17
CA THR A 259 -6.76 -1.00 6.41
C THR A 259 -7.29 -2.32 6.98
N ALA A 260 -8.60 -2.58 6.86
CA ALA A 260 -9.18 -3.86 7.25
C ALA A 260 -8.68 -5.02 6.35
N GLU A 261 -8.57 -4.79 5.04
CA GLU A 261 -7.96 -5.74 4.08
C GLU A 261 -6.52 -6.08 4.48
N GLU A 262 -5.70 -5.08 4.76
CA GLU A 262 -4.31 -5.24 5.20
C GLU A 262 -4.20 -6.03 6.51
N LEU A 263 -5.07 -5.74 7.49
CA LEU A 263 -5.14 -6.47 8.77
C LEU A 263 -5.53 -7.94 8.56
N LEU A 264 -6.57 -8.22 7.77
CA LEU A 264 -7.02 -9.60 7.50
C LEU A 264 -5.97 -10.40 6.73
N TYR A 265 -5.28 -9.78 5.78
CA TYR A 265 -4.15 -10.37 5.07
C TYR A 265 -3.04 -10.79 6.04
N LEU A 266 -2.63 -9.89 6.93
CA LEU A 266 -1.58 -10.15 7.92
C LEU A 266 -1.98 -11.25 8.90
N LEU A 267 -3.20 -11.18 9.45
CA LEU A 267 -3.68 -12.16 10.42
C LEU A 267 -3.81 -13.55 9.82
N GLY A 268 -4.35 -13.65 8.59
CA GLY A 268 -4.42 -14.91 7.86
C GLY A 268 -3.05 -15.57 7.68
N ILE A 269 -2.01 -14.79 7.39
CA ILE A 269 -0.63 -15.28 7.32
C ILE A 269 -0.12 -15.71 8.71
N LEU A 270 -0.28 -14.88 9.74
CA LEU A 270 0.28 -15.16 11.07
C LEU A 270 -0.42 -16.30 11.83
N MET A 271 -1.64 -16.67 11.43
CA MET A 271 -2.35 -17.86 11.92
C MET A 271 -1.87 -19.17 11.27
N ASN A 272 -1.09 -19.12 10.20
CA ASN A 272 -0.51 -20.33 9.63
C ASN A 272 0.41 -21.02 10.67
N GLU A 273 0.25 -22.33 10.85
CA GLU A 273 1.02 -23.09 11.85
C GLU A 273 2.54 -22.96 11.65
N ARG A 274 2.99 -22.83 10.39
CA ARG A 274 4.42 -22.65 10.06
C ARG A 274 4.96 -21.28 10.49
N ASN A 275 4.09 -20.33 10.78
CA ASN A 275 4.43 -19.00 11.26
C ASN A 275 4.28 -18.85 12.78
N ALA A 276 3.89 -19.89 13.51
CA ALA A 276 3.63 -19.82 14.95
C ALA A 276 4.82 -19.29 15.78
N GLN A 277 6.05 -19.46 15.28
CA GLN A 277 7.28 -18.98 15.94
C GLN A 277 7.78 -17.63 15.43
N GLN A 278 7.14 -17.01 14.43
CA GLN A 278 7.52 -15.70 13.91
C GLN A 278 7.23 -14.63 14.99
N PRO A 279 8.24 -13.93 15.53
CA PRO A 279 8.03 -12.95 16.61
C PRO A 279 7.64 -11.58 16.04
N PHE A 280 6.68 -11.56 15.13
CA PHE A 280 6.33 -10.40 14.31
C PHE A 280 5.51 -9.39 15.13
N PRO A 281 6.06 -8.21 15.51
CA PRO A 281 5.37 -7.27 16.37
C PRO A 281 4.29 -6.51 15.57
N VAL A 282 3.03 -6.65 15.98
CA VAL A 282 1.88 -5.96 15.40
C VAL A 282 1.20 -5.12 16.48
N ILE A 283 1.07 -3.81 16.24
CA ILE A 283 0.48 -2.87 17.18
C ILE A 283 -0.67 -2.13 16.50
N LEU A 284 -1.88 -2.25 17.03
CA LEU A 284 -3.01 -1.41 16.69
C LEU A 284 -3.02 -0.20 17.63
N THR A 285 -3.09 1.03 17.09
CA THR A 285 -2.92 2.22 17.93
C THR A 285 -3.60 3.46 17.37
N GLY A 286 -4.10 4.32 18.26
CA GLY A 286 -4.77 5.56 17.92
C GLY A 286 -4.83 6.51 19.12
N PRO A 287 -5.32 7.74 18.92
CA PRO A 287 -5.45 8.73 20.01
C PRO A 287 -6.54 8.31 21.01
N ALA A 288 -6.60 9.01 22.14
CA ALA A 288 -7.80 8.98 22.98
C ALA A 288 -9.07 9.26 22.16
N GLY A 289 -10.13 8.49 22.38
CA GLY A 289 -11.36 8.50 21.59
C GLY A 289 -11.42 7.47 20.46
N SER A 290 -10.33 6.72 20.22
CA SER A 290 -10.29 5.61 19.25
C SER A 290 -10.60 4.24 19.88
N GLU A 291 -10.89 4.19 21.18
CA GLU A 291 -11.18 2.95 21.92
C GLU A 291 -12.34 2.20 21.28
N THR A 292 -13.46 2.86 21.04
CA THR A 292 -14.65 2.23 20.41
C THR A 292 -14.37 1.70 19.01
N TYR A 293 -13.49 2.35 18.25
CA TYR A 293 -13.06 1.83 16.94
C TYR A 293 -12.28 0.53 17.11
N PHE A 294 -11.31 0.50 18.04
CA PHE A 294 -10.50 -0.70 18.26
C PHE A 294 -11.27 -1.82 18.95
N GLU A 295 -12.23 -1.52 19.82
CA GLU A 295 -13.18 -2.50 20.38
C GLU A 295 -14.00 -3.17 19.28
N ALA A 296 -14.51 -2.40 18.31
CA ALA A 296 -15.27 -2.94 17.18
C ALA A 296 -14.39 -3.82 16.27
N ILE A 297 -13.14 -3.40 16.01
CA ILE A 297 -12.18 -4.21 15.24
C ILE A 297 -11.81 -5.49 15.99
N ASP A 298 -11.50 -5.40 17.28
CA ASP A 298 -11.14 -6.55 18.11
C ASP A 298 -12.30 -7.56 18.21
N GLU A 299 -13.52 -7.08 18.45
CA GLU A 299 -14.73 -7.91 18.45
C GLU A 299 -14.96 -8.56 17.08
N PHE A 300 -14.84 -7.80 15.98
CA PHE A 300 -14.99 -8.34 14.64
C PHE A 300 -13.98 -9.46 14.37
N ILE A 301 -12.70 -9.25 14.67
CA ILE A 301 -11.66 -10.27 14.49
C ILE A 301 -11.94 -11.50 15.37
N GLY A 302 -12.26 -11.30 16.64
CA GLY A 302 -12.53 -12.38 17.58
C GLY A 302 -13.76 -13.22 17.24
N THR A 303 -14.78 -12.59 16.67
CA THR A 303 -16.04 -13.27 16.30
C THR A 303 -15.99 -13.90 14.90
N THR A 304 -15.11 -13.46 14.02
CA THR A 304 -14.96 -14.00 12.66
C THR A 304 -13.86 -15.05 12.56
N ILE A 305 -12.60 -14.65 12.73
CA ILE A 305 -11.41 -15.50 12.55
C ILE A 305 -10.76 -15.95 13.87
N GLY A 306 -11.36 -15.58 15.01
CA GLY A 306 -11.14 -16.21 16.31
C GLY A 306 -10.08 -15.58 17.20
N LYS A 307 -10.02 -16.06 18.46
CA LYS A 307 -9.09 -15.57 19.50
C LYS A 307 -7.61 -15.77 19.17
N GLU A 308 -7.29 -16.76 18.33
CA GLU A 308 -5.91 -16.93 17.87
C GLU A 308 -5.46 -15.69 17.09
N ALA A 309 -6.29 -15.16 16.21
CA ALA A 309 -5.99 -13.94 15.46
C ALA A 309 -5.79 -12.73 16.40
N GLN A 310 -6.66 -12.58 17.41
CA GLN A 310 -6.55 -11.52 18.43
C GLN A 310 -5.21 -11.58 19.18
N SER A 311 -4.67 -12.78 19.41
CA SER A 311 -3.37 -12.94 20.09
C SER A 311 -2.16 -12.48 19.28
N LYS A 312 -2.32 -12.21 17.97
CA LYS A 312 -1.24 -11.81 17.07
C LYS A 312 -0.95 -10.30 17.10
N TYR A 313 -1.75 -9.50 17.79
CA TYR A 313 -1.54 -8.06 17.93
C TYR A 313 -1.74 -7.56 19.36
N GLN A 314 -1.25 -6.35 19.61
CA GLN A 314 -1.50 -5.59 20.83
C GLN A 314 -2.18 -4.27 20.49
N ILE A 315 -3.19 -3.88 21.27
CA ILE A 315 -3.83 -2.56 21.15
C ILE A 315 -3.19 -1.62 22.17
N ILE A 316 -2.72 -0.45 21.72
CA ILE A 316 -2.15 0.61 22.57
C ILE A 316 -2.86 1.92 22.20
N VAL A 317 -3.63 2.48 23.12
CA VAL A 317 -4.36 3.74 22.90
C VAL A 317 -3.66 4.89 23.61
N ASP A 318 -3.55 6.03 22.92
CA ASP A 318 -3.05 7.31 23.43
C ASP A 318 -1.60 7.34 23.95
N ASP A 319 -0.78 6.31 23.68
CA ASP A 319 0.63 6.26 24.12
C ASP A 319 1.62 6.03 22.96
N PRO A 320 1.98 7.09 22.21
CA PRO A 320 2.89 6.97 21.08
C PRO A 320 4.32 6.60 21.50
N GLU A 321 4.72 6.89 22.74
CA GLU A 321 6.04 6.52 23.25
C GLU A 321 6.12 5.02 23.51
N GLU A 322 5.07 4.44 24.11
CA GLU A 322 4.96 3.00 24.34
C GLU A 322 4.86 2.23 23.02
N VAL A 323 4.12 2.71 22.02
CA VAL A 323 4.11 2.10 20.67
C VAL A 323 5.54 1.92 20.15
N ALA A 324 6.35 2.99 20.20
CA ALA A 324 7.72 2.93 19.72
C ALA A 324 8.65 2.09 20.62
N ARG A 325 8.37 1.99 21.92
CA ARG A 325 9.12 1.18 22.90
C ARG A 325 8.86 -0.32 22.71
N VAL A 326 7.58 -0.71 22.56
CA VAL A 326 7.16 -2.08 22.25
C VAL A 326 7.70 -2.49 20.90
N MET A 327 7.60 -1.62 19.89
CA MET A 327 8.16 -1.89 18.57
C MET A 327 9.66 -2.17 18.64
N ARG A 328 10.45 -1.30 19.31
CA ARG A 328 11.90 -1.50 19.47
C ARG A 328 12.25 -2.84 20.11
N THR A 329 11.50 -3.23 21.13
CA THR A 329 11.68 -4.51 21.83
C THR A 329 11.33 -5.69 20.91
N GLY A 330 10.25 -5.56 20.14
CA GLY A 330 9.83 -6.51 19.11
C GLY A 330 10.89 -6.74 18.04
N LEU A 331 11.46 -5.67 17.48
CA LEU A 331 12.55 -5.72 16.50
C LEU A 331 13.77 -6.50 17.02
N GLY A 332 14.09 -6.35 18.31
CA GLY A 332 15.15 -7.13 18.96
C GLY A 332 14.87 -8.64 19.00
N ARG A 333 13.58 -9.05 19.08
CA ARG A 333 13.18 -10.46 18.97
C ARG A 333 13.24 -10.95 17.53
N VAL A 334 12.79 -10.13 16.57
CA VAL A 334 12.90 -10.43 15.13
C VAL A 334 14.35 -10.68 14.74
N LYS A 335 15.28 -9.84 15.20
CA LYS A 335 16.73 -10.04 14.97
C LYS A 335 17.20 -11.43 15.40
N LYS A 336 16.95 -11.78 16.66
CA LYS A 336 17.35 -13.09 17.22
C LYS A 336 16.73 -14.25 16.45
N TYR A 337 15.48 -14.10 16.02
CA TYR A 337 14.79 -15.12 15.23
C TYR A 337 15.41 -15.29 13.84
N ARG A 338 15.67 -14.20 13.11
CA ARG A 338 16.32 -14.27 11.78
C ARG A 338 17.71 -14.90 11.87
N GLU A 339 18.50 -14.52 12.89
CA GLU A 339 19.80 -15.14 13.19
C GLU A 339 19.69 -16.65 13.44
N ALA A 340 18.73 -17.08 14.26
CA ALA A 340 18.53 -18.49 14.59
C ALA A 340 18.06 -19.34 13.40
N MET A 341 17.25 -18.76 12.51
CA MET A 341 16.72 -19.42 11.31
C MET A 341 17.68 -19.36 10.11
N GLY A 342 18.73 -18.53 10.17
CA GLY A 342 19.59 -18.26 9.01
C GLY A 342 18.87 -17.50 7.90
N ASP A 343 17.84 -16.72 8.23
CA ASP A 343 17.05 -15.94 7.29
C ASP A 343 17.66 -14.55 7.07
N ALA A 344 17.36 -13.92 5.94
CA ALA A 344 17.83 -12.57 5.65
C ALA A 344 17.19 -11.55 6.59
N TYR A 345 17.90 -10.47 6.87
CA TYR A 345 17.36 -9.33 7.60
C TYR A 345 16.43 -8.52 6.71
N SER A 346 16.94 -8.12 5.55
CA SER A 346 16.27 -7.24 4.60
C SER A 346 15.01 -7.81 3.93
N PHE A 347 14.80 -9.13 3.99
CA PHE A 347 13.61 -9.80 3.42
C PHE A 347 13.28 -11.07 4.22
N ASN A 348 12.03 -11.22 4.65
CA ASN A 348 11.58 -12.37 5.45
C ASN A 348 11.23 -13.59 4.58
N TRP A 349 12.21 -14.44 4.23
CA TRP A 349 11.94 -15.64 3.42
C TRP A 349 11.22 -16.73 4.21
N SER A 350 11.49 -16.83 5.52
CA SER A 350 10.92 -17.87 6.38
C SER A 350 9.42 -17.73 6.62
N LEU A 351 8.84 -16.55 6.35
CA LEU A 351 7.40 -16.33 6.44
C LEU A 351 6.66 -17.19 5.41
N LYS A 352 5.78 -18.08 5.87
CA LYS A 352 4.94 -18.87 4.98
C LYS A 352 3.70 -18.07 4.59
N ILE A 353 3.53 -17.82 3.30
CA ILE A 353 2.32 -17.23 2.72
C ILE A 353 1.65 -18.34 1.89
N GLU A 354 0.34 -18.54 2.07
CA GLU A 354 -0.42 -19.47 1.22
C GLU A 354 -0.73 -18.85 -0.13
N GLU A 355 -0.82 -19.69 -1.16
CA GLU A 355 -0.95 -19.24 -2.55
C GLU A 355 -2.20 -18.37 -2.77
N ASP A 356 -3.29 -18.65 -2.04
CA ASP A 356 -4.55 -17.90 -2.13
C ASP A 356 -4.45 -16.46 -1.58
N PHE A 357 -3.41 -16.15 -0.80
CA PHE A 357 -3.06 -14.76 -0.44
C PHE A 357 -2.26 -14.06 -1.55
N GLN A 358 -1.64 -14.80 -2.47
CA GLN A 358 -0.76 -14.26 -3.52
C GLN A 358 -1.46 -14.11 -4.87
N ARG A 359 -2.52 -14.88 -5.11
CA ARG A 359 -3.29 -14.85 -6.35
C ARG A 359 -4.11 -13.56 -6.45
N PRO A 360 -3.98 -12.82 -7.57
CA PRO A 360 -4.77 -11.62 -7.81
C PRO A 360 -6.27 -11.88 -7.77
N PHE A 361 -7.00 -11.08 -7.00
CA PHE A 361 -8.46 -11.10 -6.98
C PHE A 361 -9.02 -9.98 -7.88
N ILE A 362 -9.82 -10.36 -8.89
CA ILE A 362 -10.50 -9.41 -9.78
C ILE A 362 -11.96 -9.26 -9.30
N PRO A 363 -12.32 -8.10 -8.72
CA PRO A 363 -13.66 -7.90 -8.18
C PRO A 363 -14.67 -7.60 -9.29
N THR A 364 -15.58 -8.54 -9.49
CA THR A 364 -16.73 -8.46 -10.39
C THR A 364 -17.98 -8.82 -9.59
N HIS A 365 -19.18 -8.50 -10.08
CA HIS A 365 -20.42 -8.88 -9.38
C HIS A 365 -20.50 -10.38 -9.11
N GLN A 366 -20.01 -11.21 -10.03
CA GLN A 366 -19.97 -12.67 -9.88
C GLN A 366 -18.94 -13.10 -8.82
N THR A 367 -17.69 -12.65 -8.94
CA THR A 367 -16.64 -13.05 -7.99
C THR A 367 -16.90 -12.56 -6.58
N MET A 368 -17.57 -11.41 -6.41
CA MET A 368 -18.00 -10.88 -5.12
C MET A 368 -19.16 -11.67 -4.51
N SER A 369 -20.13 -12.12 -5.31
CA SER A 369 -21.25 -12.94 -4.83
C SER A 369 -20.85 -14.38 -4.51
N ASP A 370 -19.78 -14.88 -5.13
CA ASP A 370 -19.29 -16.26 -4.97
C ASP A 370 -18.33 -16.41 -3.78
N LEU A 371 -18.05 -15.34 -3.04
CA LEU A 371 -17.16 -15.41 -1.87
C LEU A 371 -17.76 -16.33 -0.80
N ALA A 372 -16.95 -17.29 -0.34
CA ALA A 372 -17.32 -18.20 0.73
C ALA A 372 -17.32 -17.47 2.07
N LEU A 373 -18.35 -16.66 2.35
CA LEU A 373 -18.49 -15.92 3.60
C LEU A 373 -19.35 -16.71 4.58
N HIS A 374 -18.81 -17.82 5.07
CA HIS A 374 -19.46 -18.69 6.07
C HIS A 374 -18.45 -19.33 7.03
N HIS A 375 -18.91 -19.81 8.16
CA HIS A 375 -18.07 -20.44 9.19
C HIS A 375 -17.79 -21.94 8.94
N ASP A 376 -18.42 -22.56 7.93
CA ASP A 376 -18.16 -23.95 7.53
C ASP A 376 -16.86 -24.09 6.70
N GLN A 377 -15.77 -23.54 7.21
CA GLN A 377 -14.40 -23.59 6.65
C GLN A 377 -13.39 -23.25 7.76
N ASP A 378 -12.10 -23.43 7.49
CA ASP A 378 -11.07 -23.00 8.44
C ASP A 378 -10.91 -21.46 8.49
N ASN A 379 -10.39 -20.95 9.60
CA ASN A 379 -10.27 -19.51 9.82
C ASN A 379 -9.33 -18.81 8.81
N ALA A 380 -8.35 -19.51 8.23
CA ALA A 380 -7.47 -18.92 7.24
C ALA A 380 -8.21 -18.74 5.90
N SER A 381 -8.98 -19.74 5.48
CA SER A 381 -9.88 -19.64 4.31
C SER A 381 -10.91 -18.52 4.48
N LEU A 382 -11.53 -18.39 5.66
CA LEU A 382 -12.44 -17.29 5.95
C LEU A 382 -11.73 -15.92 5.90
N ALA A 383 -10.50 -15.82 6.43
CA ALA A 383 -9.72 -14.59 6.35
C ALA A 383 -9.42 -14.18 4.90
N ILE A 384 -9.18 -15.15 4.00
CA ILE A 384 -9.00 -14.90 2.56
C ILE A 384 -10.28 -14.35 1.94
N ALA A 385 -11.44 -14.98 2.19
CA ALA A 385 -12.71 -14.54 1.65
C ALA A 385 -13.08 -13.12 2.14
N LEU A 386 -12.86 -12.83 3.42
CA LEU A 386 -13.05 -11.48 3.98
C LEU A 386 -12.08 -10.48 3.33
N ARG A 387 -10.79 -10.82 3.21
CA ARG A 387 -9.79 -9.97 2.53
C ARG A 387 -10.25 -9.61 1.13
N GLN A 388 -10.70 -10.59 0.34
CA GLN A 388 -11.22 -10.37 -1.01
C GLN A 388 -12.48 -9.50 -1.03
N ALA A 389 -13.39 -9.67 -0.07
CA ALA A 389 -14.56 -8.80 0.06
C ALA A 389 -14.16 -7.34 0.29
N PHE A 390 -13.25 -7.07 1.24
CA PHE A 390 -12.76 -5.71 1.49
C PHE A 390 -11.99 -5.13 0.29
N SER A 391 -11.18 -5.94 -0.38
CA SER A 391 -10.48 -5.55 -1.63
C SER A 391 -11.45 -5.14 -2.73
N GLY A 392 -12.56 -5.86 -2.87
CA GLY A 392 -13.63 -5.52 -3.80
C GLY A 392 -14.34 -4.21 -3.45
N ILE A 393 -14.55 -3.92 -2.17
CA ILE A 393 -15.11 -2.63 -1.73
C ILE A 393 -14.13 -1.48 -2.00
N VAL A 394 -12.83 -1.68 -1.75
CA VAL A 394 -11.79 -0.71 -2.13
C VAL A 394 -11.86 -0.46 -3.64
N ALA A 395 -11.91 -1.51 -4.45
CA ALA A 395 -11.99 -1.39 -5.89
C ALA A 395 -13.22 -0.61 -6.36
N GLY A 396 -14.40 -0.94 -5.82
CA GLY A 396 -15.66 -0.26 -6.14
C GLY A 396 -15.70 1.21 -5.72
N ASN A 397 -14.89 1.61 -4.72
CA ASN A 397 -14.84 2.98 -4.22
C ASN A 397 -13.86 3.87 -4.98
N VAL A 398 -12.65 3.37 -5.30
CA VAL A 398 -11.55 4.25 -5.74
C VAL A 398 -10.83 3.78 -7.01
N LYS A 399 -11.02 2.54 -7.48
CA LYS A 399 -10.35 2.04 -8.69
C LYS A 399 -11.20 2.26 -9.92
N ALA A 400 -10.59 2.72 -11.01
CA ALA A 400 -11.29 3.04 -12.26
C ALA A 400 -12.18 1.89 -12.76
N GLU A 401 -11.64 0.66 -12.82
CA GLU A 401 -12.40 -0.52 -13.27
C GLU A 401 -13.55 -0.86 -12.32
N GLY A 402 -13.30 -0.81 -11.01
CA GLY A 402 -14.33 -1.09 -10.00
C GLY A 402 -15.46 -0.07 -10.05
N ILE A 403 -15.15 1.23 -10.09
CA ILE A 403 -16.14 2.31 -10.24
C ILE A 403 -16.98 2.10 -11.52
N GLN A 404 -16.34 1.70 -12.63
CA GLN A 404 -17.05 1.40 -13.88
C GLN A 404 -18.01 0.22 -13.73
N HIS A 405 -17.58 -0.87 -13.06
CA HIS A 405 -18.44 -2.01 -12.75
C HIS A 405 -19.68 -1.60 -11.94
N ILE A 406 -19.50 -0.75 -10.92
CA ILE A 406 -20.58 -0.24 -10.08
C ILE A 406 -21.55 0.64 -10.87
N LYS A 407 -21.05 1.53 -11.72
CA LYS A 407 -21.89 2.38 -12.59
C LYS A 407 -22.73 1.56 -13.58
N GLN A 408 -22.19 0.46 -14.09
CA GLN A 408 -22.85 -0.37 -15.11
C GLN A 408 -23.87 -1.36 -14.52
N HIS A 409 -23.57 -1.96 -13.38
CA HIS A 409 -24.34 -3.11 -12.85
C HIS A 409 -24.93 -2.86 -11.45
N GLY A 410 -24.66 -1.69 -10.84
CA GLY A 410 -25.06 -1.39 -9.46
C GLY A 410 -24.04 -1.90 -8.41
N PRO A 411 -24.38 -1.83 -7.12
CA PRO A 411 -23.48 -2.24 -6.03
C PRO A 411 -23.15 -3.75 -6.07
N PHE A 412 -21.98 -4.12 -5.56
CA PHE A 412 -21.61 -5.51 -5.31
C PHE A 412 -22.51 -6.12 -4.25
N ARG A 413 -22.97 -7.36 -4.47
CA ARG A 413 -23.79 -8.08 -3.50
C ARG A 413 -22.90 -9.06 -2.74
N LEU A 414 -22.82 -8.89 -1.43
CA LEU A 414 -22.14 -9.80 -0.53
C LEU A 414 -23.18 -10.62 0.22
N THR A 415 -23.04 -11.94 0.14
CA THR A 415 -23.94 -12.92 0.76
C THR A 415 -23.13 -13.92 1.58
N GLY A 416 -23.73 -14.50 2.60
CA GLY A 416 -23.03 -15.39 3.52
C GLY A 416 -23.88 -15.82 4.70
N ASP A 417 -23.25 -16.37 5.73
CA ASP A 417 -23.92 -16.69 6.99
C ASP A 417 -24.51 -15.42 7.62
N ALA A 418 -25.78 -15.47 8.02
CA ALA A 418 -26.52 -14.32 8.55
C ALA A 418 -25.78 -13.59 9.68
N THR A 419 -25.21 -14.35 10.63
CA THR A 419 -24.45 -13.78 11.75
C THR A 419 -23.15 -13.14 11.30
N LEU A 420 -22.45 -13.71 10.32
CA LEU A 420 -21.21 -13.14 9.79
C LEU A 420 -21.51 -11.86 9.01
N MET A 421 -22.54 -11.90 8.17
CA MET A 421 -22.97 -10.75 7.37
C MET A 421 -23.45 -9.59 8.23
N GLU A 422 -24.14 -9.85 9.36
CA GLU A 422 -24.49 -8.81 10.32
C GLU A 422 -23.25 -8.11 10.92
N ARG A 423 -22.17 -8.86 11.19
CA ARG A 423 -20.91 -8.30 11.70
C ARG A 423 -20.16 -7.49 10.65
N VAL A 424 -20.11 -8.00 9.41
CA VAL A 424 -19.53 -7.27 8.27
C VAL A 424 -20.29 -5.95 8.04
N ASP A 425 -21.63 -6.00 8.03
CA ASP A 425 -22.47 -4.81 7.85
C ASP A 425 -22.24 -3.78 8.95
N THR A 426 -22.27 -4.21 10.22
CA THR A 426 -22.02 -3.33 11.39
C THR A 426 -20.64 -2.66 11.30
N LEU A 427 -19.60 -3.41 10.92
CA LEU A 427 -18.26 -2.86 10.77
C LEU A 427 -18.21 -1.82 9.64
N LEU A 428 -18.81 -2.12 8.48
CA LEU A 428 -18.85 -1.23 7.34
C LEU A 428 -19.67 0.04 7.62
N GLU A 429 -20.81 -0.05 8.30
CA GLU A 429 -21.60 1.09 8.78
C GLU A 429 -20.79 1.97 9.74
N SER A 430 -19.97 1.36 10.59
CA SER A 430 -19.06 2.09 11.48
C SER A 430 -18.02 2.91 10.67
N PHE A 431 -17.51 2.37 9.55
CA PHE A 431 -16.59 3.10 8.68
C PHE A 431 -17.27 4.25 7.94
N VAL A 432 -18.52 4.07 7.50
CA VAL A 432 -19.32 5.12 6.86
C VAL A 432 -19.62 6.25 7.85
N SER A 433 -20.10 5.92 9.05
CA SER A 433 -20.47 6.92 10.07
C SER A 433 -19.26 7.74 10.56
N GLN A 434 -18.07 7.12 10.57
CA GLN A 434 -16.80 7.77 10.91
C GLN A 434 -16.09 8.43 9.71
N GLN A 435 -16.74 8.50 8.54
CA GLN A 435 -16.21 9.13 7.31
C GLN A 435 -14.88 8.54 6.81
N ARG A 436 -14.70 7.22 6.96
CA ARG A 436 -13.47 6.49 6.58
C ARG A 436 -13.47 5.96 5.15
N MET A 437 -14.61 6.03 4.45
CA MET A 437 -14.78 5.47 3.11
C MET A 437 -14.44 6.46 1.98
N LYS A 438 -14.43 7.76 2.28
CA LYS A 438 -14.21 8.84 1.32
C LYS A 438 -13.64 10.07 2.01
N LEU A 439 -12.85 10.88 1.31
CA LEU A 439 -12.43 12.19 1.78
C LEU A 439 -13.64 13.14 1.98
N PRO A 440 -13.54 14.11 2.91
CA PRO A 440 -14.60 15.09 3.13
C PRO A 440 -14.91 15.91 1.87
N GLY A 441 -16.20 16.16 1.61
CA GLY A 441 -16.64 17.04 0.51
C GLY A 441 -17.88 16.57 -0.24
N SER A 442 -18.21 15.28 -0.16
CA SER A 442 -19.45 14.71 -0.71
C SER A 442 -19.97 13.57 0.16
N ALA A 443 -21.26 13.25 0.03
CA ALA A 443 -21.84 12.08 0.70
C ALA A 443 -21.30 10.79 0.06
N TYR A 444 -20.96 9.81 0.90
CA TYR A 444 -20.56 8.49 0.44
C TYR A 444 -21.79 7.65 0.10
N THR A 445 -21.80 7.07 -1.11
CA THR A 445 -22.78 6.08 -1.54
C THR A 445 -22.10 4.72 -1.56
N PRO A 446 -22.54 3.73 -0.75
CA PRO A 446 -21.94 2.41 -0.72
C PRO A 446 -21.89 1.74 -2.09
N CYS A 447 -20.72 1.22 -2.46
CA CYS A 447 -20.54 0.37 -3.65
C CYS A 447 -20.94 -1.10 -3.41
N TYR A 448 -21.55 -1.40 -2.27
CA TYR A 448 -21.92 -2.75 -1.84
C TYR A 448 -23.32 -2.77 -1.21
N THR A 449 -23.90 -3.97 -1.16
CA THR A 449 -25.10 -4.31 -0.39
C THR A 449 -24.86 -5.64 0.32
N ILE A 450 -25.23 -5.72 1.59
CA ILE A 450 -25.15 -6.95 2.39
C ILE A 450 -26.53 -7.63 2.39
N GLU A 451 -26.58 -8.89 1.96
CA GLU A 451 -27.77 -9.74 2.12
C GLU A 451 -27.58 -10.59 3.38
N LYS A 452 -28.46 -10.39 4.37
CA LYS A 452 -28.42 -11.02 5.70
C LYS A 452 -29.25 -12.30 5.77
#